data_AF-A0A1U8FTR4-F1
#
_entry.id   AF-A0A1U8FTR4-F1
#
_cell.length_a   1.000
_cell.length_b   1.000
_cell.length_c   1.000
_cell.angle_alpha   90.00
_cell.angle_beta   90.00
_cell.angle_gamma   90.00
#
_symmetry.space_group_name_H-M   'P 1'
#
loop_
_entity.id
_entity.type
_entity.pdbx_description
1 polymer ?
#
loop_
_entity_poly.entity_id
_entity_poly.type
_entity_poly.pdbx_seq_one_letter_code
_entity_poly.pdbx_strand_id
1 'polypeptide(L)'
;MGRGKFKGKPTGRRQFSTPEEMIAGSSARRPRTFKQEEAEIEEDERSEESEEESEDDSNGEKRKGTQGIIEIENPNLVKPKNVKAKNVDIEKTTELSRREREEIEKQQAHERYMRLQEQGKTEQARKDLERLALIRQQRADAAKKREEEKAAKEQKKSEARK
;
A
#
# COMPACT_ATOMS: atom_id res chain seq x y z
N MET A 1 35.40 33.23 37.32
CA MET A 1 34.65 32.01 36.95
C MET A 1 34.52 31.95 35.43
N GLY A 2 35.38 31.18 34.76
CA GLY A 2 35.41 31.10 33.30
C GLY A 2 34.20 30.33 32.76
N ARG A 3 33.33 31.00 31.99
CA ARG A 3 32.24 30.33 31.29
C ARG A 3 32.80 29.65 30.04
N GLY A 4 33.06 28.35 30.14
CA GLY A 4 33.45 27.52 29.00
C GLY A 4 32.38 27.54 27.91
N LYS A 5 32.80 27.79 26.65
CA LYS A 5 31.90 27.74 25.49
C LYS A 5 31.56 26.28 25.19
N PHE A 6 30.39 25.82 25.63
CA PHE A 6 29.85 24.52 25.25
C PHE A 6 29.45 24.56 23.78
N LYS A 7 30.28 24.00 22.89
CA LYS A 7 29.87 23.72 21.50
C LYS A 7 28.92 22.52 21.55
N GLY A 8 27.62 22.79 21.43
CA GLY A 8 26.62 21.73 21.27
C GLY A 8 27.00 20.85 20.07
N LYS A 9 27.15 19.55 20.29
CA LYS A 9 27.32 18.58 19.21
C LYS A 9 26.15 18.74 18.24
N PRO A 10 26.35 18.64 16.92
CA PRO A 10 25.24 18.68 15.98
C PRO A 10 24.32 17.50 16.34
N THR A 11 23.16 17.80 16.93
CA THR A 11 22.12 16.81 17.16
C THR A 11 21.71 16.33 15.79
N GLY A 12 22.15 15.12 15.43
CA GLY A 12 21.87 14.49 14.16
C GLY A 12 20.36 14.48 13.93
N ARG A 13 19.89 15.38 13.08
CA ARG A 13 18.50 15.38 12.64
C ARG A 13 18.28 14.07 11.91
N ARG A 14 17.48 13.18 12.48
CA ARG A 14 17.02 11.97 11.80
C ARG A 14 16.10 12.44 10.68
N GLN A 15 16.55 12.27 9.44
CA GLN A 15 15.71 12.52 8.27
C GLN A 15 14.75 11.33 8.17
N PHE A 16 13.46 11.58 8.40
CA PHE A 16 12.41 10.58 8.14
C PHE A 16 11.90 10.80 6.72
N SER A 17 11.78 9.73 5.94
CA SER A 17 11.17 9.81 4.62
C SER A 17 9.72 10.28 4.75
N THR A 18 9.35 11.31 3.98
CA THR A 18 7.95 11.72 3.86
C THR A 18 7.18 10.68 3.04
N PRO A 19 5.85 10.58 3.21
CA PRO A 19 5.04 9.63 2.42
C PRO A 19 5.17 9.86 0.91
N GLU A 20 5.30 11.11 0.46
CA GLU A 20 5.57 11.44 -0.95
C GLU A 20 6.94 10.90 -1.41
N GLU A 21 7.96 10.91 -0.55
CA GLU A 21 9.30 10.38 -0.86
C GLU A 21 9.35 8.86 -0.89
N MET A 22 8.50 8.17 -0.12
CA MET A 22 8.38 6.72 -0.22
C MET A 22 7.75 6.29 -1.54
N ILE A 23 6.78 7.05 -2.04
CA ILE A 23 6.12 6.80 -3.33
C ILE A 23 7.06 7.12 -4.49
N ALA A 24 7.84 8.20 -4.41
CA ALA A 24 8.81 8.61 -5.43
C ALA A 24 10.02 7.65 -5.54
N GLY A 25 10.18 6.73 -4.59
CA GLY A 25 11.27 5.78 -4.57
C GLY A 25 12.62 6.41 -4.20
N SER A 26 13.51 5.60 -3.63
CA SER A 26 14.85 6.03 -3.19
C SER A 26 15.80 6.44 -4.33
N SER A 27 15.35 6.42 -5.58
CA SER A 27 16.12 6.81 -6.77
C SER A 27 16.35 8.32 -6.86
N ALA A 28 15.47 9.15 -6.29
CA ALA A 28 15.59 10.61 -6.38
C ALA A 28 16.74 11.21 -5.54
N ARG A 29 17.17 10.52 -4.48
CA ARG A 29 18.25 10.99 -3.58
C ARG A 29 19.60 10.27 -3.81
N ARG A 30 19.66 9.26 -4.68
CA ARG A 30 20.90 8.55 -5.01
C ARG A 30 21.69 9.37 -6.04
N PRO A 31 22.96 9.75 -5.77
CA PRO A 31 23.77 10.44 -6.76
C PRO A 31 23.97 9.53 -7.98
N ARG A 32 23.94 10.08 -9.19
CA ARG A 32 24.11 9.34 -10.46
C ARG A 32 25.42 8.53 -10.53
N THR A 33 26.37 8.79 -9.65
CA THR A 33 27.65 8.09 -9.53
C THR A 33 27.61 6.85 -8.63
N PHE A 34 26.53 6.65 -7.84
CA PHE A 34 26.33 5.44 -7.04
C PHE A 34 25.53 4.43 -7.88
N LYS A 35 26.20 3.81 -8.85
CA LYS A 35 25.74 2.54 -9.40
C LYS A 35 26.05 1.47 -8.35
N GLN A 36 25.02 1.00 -7.66
CA GLN A 36 25.09 -0.35 -7.12
C GLN A 36 25.03 -1.24 -8.36
N GLU A 37 26.10 -1.97 -8.65
CA GLU A 37 25.99 -3.15 -9.50
C GLU A 37 24.91 -4.02 -8.85
N GLU A 38 23.72 -4.00 -9.45
CA GLU A 38 22.77 -5.09 -9.28
C GLU A 38 23.58 -6.32 -9.68
N ALA A 39 23.59 -7.33 -8.80
CA ALA A 39 24.06 -8.64 -9.21
C ALA A 39 23.13 -9.08 -10.34
N GLU A 40 23.57 -8.79 -11.57
CA GLU A 40 23.17 -9.44 -12.79
C GLU A 40 23.28 -10.93 -12.49
N ILE A 41 22.12 -11.58 -12.43
CA ILE A 41 22.06 -13.01 -12.62
C ILE A 41 22.58 -13.20 -14.05
N GLU A 42 23.81 -13.69 -14.12
CA GLU A 42 24.61 -14.04 -15.30
C GLU A 42 23.71 -14.59 -16.43
N GLU A 43 23.26 -13.69 -17.32
CA GLU A 43 22.87 -14.06 -18.69
C GLU A 43 24.19 -14.36 -19.42
N ASP A 44 24.58 -15.63 -19.32
CA ASP A 44 25.69 -16.23 -20.04
C ASP A 44 25.37 -16.15 -21.55
N GLU A 45 25.83 -15.09 -22.22
CA GLU A 45 25.93 -15.02 -23.69
C GLU A 45 26.95 -16.06 -24.17
N ARG A 46 26.51 -17.32 -24.24
CA ARG A 46 27.18 -18.37 -24.98
C ARG A 46 26.17 -19.25 -25.70
N SER A 47 25.87 -18.89 -26.94
CA SER A 47 25.52 -19.81 -28.04
C SER A 47 25.23 -18.93 -29.26
N GLU A 48 26.13 -18.84 -30.25
CA GLU A 48 26.14 -19.76 -31.39
C GLU A 48 24.74 -19.91 -32.00
N GLU A 49 24.54 -19.18 -33.11
CA GLU A 49 23.96 -19.67 -34.36
C GLU A 49 23.28 -21.04 -34.29
N SER A 50 21.96 -21.08 -34.37
CA SER A 50 21.19 -22.19 -34.95
C SER A 50 19.77 -21.74 -35.26
N GLU A 51 19.47 -21.74 -36.56
CA GLU A 51 18.13 -21.92 -37.11
C GLU A 51 17.49 -23.16 -36.47
N GLU A 52 16.25 -23.06 -35.98
CA GLU A 52 15.23 -24.08 -36.27
C GLU A 52 13.85 -23.61 -35.78
N GLU A 53 13.03 -23.30 -36.77
CA GLU A 53 11.58 -23.38 -36.73
C GLU A 53 11.16 -24.77 -36.20
N SER A 54 10.46 -24.82 -35.08
CA SER A 54 9.78 -26.03 -34.63
C SER A 54 8.49 -25.69 -33.91
N GLU A 55 7.44 -25.55 -34.72
CA GLU A 55 6.05 -25.70 -34.29
C GLU A 55 5.82 -27.16 -33.88
N ASP A 56 5.99 -27.48 -32.60
CA ASP A 56 5.65 -28.83 -32.10
C ASP A 56 4.28 -28.82 -31.41
N ASP A 57 3.31 -29.19 -32.24
CA ASP A 57 1.99 -29.68 -31.91
C ASP A 57 2.09 -30.83 -30.89
N SER A 58 1.80 -30.55 -29.62
CA SER A 58 1.64 -31.59 -28.59
C SER A 58 0.37 -32.43 -28.79
N ASN A 59 0.24 -33.08 -29.95
CA ASN A 59 -0.44 -34.34 -30.13
C ASN A 59 0.54 -35.33 -30.79
N GLY A 60 1.40 -35.90 -29.96
CA GLY A 60 2.28 -36.99 -30.36
C GLY A 60 3.71 -36.55 -30.65
N GLU A 61 4.40 -36.01 -29.64
CA GLU A 61 5.86 -36.01 -29.60
C GLU A 61 6.34 -37.43 -29.86
N LYS A 62 6.80 -37.69 -31.09
CA LYS A 62 7.37 -38.97 -31.50
C LYS A 62 8.67 -39.14 -30.73
N ARG A 63 8.57 -39.71 -29.53
CA ARG A 63 9.73 -40.09 -28.72
C ARG A 63 10.64 -40.94 -29.60
N LYS A 64 11.90 -40.51 -29.74
CA LYS A 64 12.84 -41.09 -30.69
C LYS A 64 13.09 -42.56 -30.33
N GLY A 65 12.95 -43.46 -31.29
CA GLY A 65 13.18 -44.90 -31.10
C GLY A 65 12.05 -45.64 -30.38
N THR A 66 12.39 -46.64 -29.57
CA THR A 66 11.43 -47.55 -28.91
C THR A 66 10.67 -46.93 -27.73
N GLN A 67 11.05 -45.72 -27.30
CA GLN A 67 10.43 -45.01 -26.17
C GLN A 67 8.99 -44.57 -26.42
N GLY A 68 8.56 -44.46 -27.69
CA GLY A 68 7.17 -44.18 -28.05
C GLY A 68 6.26 -45.41 -28.01
N ILE A 69 6.84 -46.61 -28.00
CA ILE A 69 6.11 -47.90 -27.97
C ILE A 69 5.89 -48.36 -26.52
N ILE A 70 6.75 -47.93 -25.58
CA ILE A 70 6.65 -48.30 -24.17
C ILE A 70 5.68 -47.35 -23.47
N GLU A 71 4.56 -47.90 -23.01
CA GLU A 71 3.60 -47.19 -22.18
C GLU A 71 4.21 -46.93 -20.79
N ILE A 72 4.42 -45.66 -20.44
CA ILE A 72 4.96 -45.27 -19.13
C ILE A 72 3.82 -45.17 -18.12
N GLU A 73 3.57 -46.25 -17.39
CA GLU A 73 2.61 -46.30 -16.27
C GLU A 73 3.25 -45.81 -14.95
N ASN A 74 3.91 -44.63 -14.96
CA ASN A 74 4.45 -44.07 -13.73
C ASN A 74 3.36 -43.23 -13.03
N PRO A 75 2.83 -43.67 -11.87
CA PRO A 75 1.78 -42.94 -11.14
C PRO A 75 2.27 -41.58 -10.61
N ASN A 76 3.58 -41.38 -10.48
CA ASN A 76 4.20 -40.11 -10.08
C ASN A 76 4.63 -39.25 -11.28
N LEU A 77 4.28 -39.62 -12.52
CA LEU A 77 4.61 -38.82 -13.70
C LEU A 77 3.86 -37.48 -13.63
N VAL A 78 4.62 -36.42 -13.34
CA VAL A 78 4.07 -35.07 -13.26
C VAL A 78 3.59 -34.65 -14.64
N LYS A 79 2.26 -34.59 -14.82
CA LYS A 79 1.66 -34.05 -16.05
C LYS A 79 1.92 -32.55 -16.13
N PRO A 80 2.29 -32.00 -17.30
CA PRO A 80 2.46 -30.56 -17.45
C PRO A 80 1.15 -29.84 -17.15
N LYS A 81 1.21 -28.79 -16.30
CA LYS A 81 0.05 -28.02 -15.85
C LYS A 81 -0.32 -26.86 -16.78
N ASN A 82 0.35 -26.74 -17.91
CA ASN A 82 0.20 -25.61 -18.82
C ASN A 82 -1.01 -25.85 -19.71
N VAL A 83 -2.17 -25.33 -19.31
CA VAL A 83 -3.39 -25.35 -20.12
C VAL A 83 -3.45 -24.10 -20.98
N LYS A 84 -3.70 -24.26 -22.28
CA LYS A 84 -3.88 -23.13 -23.21
C LYS A 84 -5.08 -22.28 -22.77
N ALA A 85 -4.96 -20.95 -22.81
CA ALA A 85 -5.97 -20.00 -22.33
C ALA A 85 -7.38 -20.22 -22.92
N LYS A 86 -7.48 -20.81 -24.13
CA LYS A 86 -8.75 -21.14 -24.80
C LYS A 86 -9.56 -22.25 -24.11
N ASN A 87 -8.91 -23.10 -23.30
CA ASN A 87 -9.54 -24.24 -22.63
C ASN A 87 -9.80 -23.99 -21.13
N VAL A 88 -9.64 -22.75 -20.67
CA VAL A 88 -9.91 -22.37 -19.28
C VAL A 88 -11.39 -22.05 -19.12
N ASP A 89 -12.12 -22.88 -18.38
CA ASP A 89 -13.51 -22.61 -17.98
C ASP A 89 -13.55 -21.45 -16.98
N ILE A 90 -14.03 -20.28 -17.43
CA ILE A 90 -14.13 -19.06 -16.61
C ILE A 90 -15.28 -19.17 -15.58
N GLU A 91 -16.24 -20.07 -15.79
CA GLU A 91 -17.40 -20.26 -14.92
C GLU A 91 -17.11 -21.12 -13.68
N LYS A 92 -16.00 -21.85 -13.65
CA LYS A 92 -15.56 -22.58 -12.47
C LYS A 92 -14.91 -21.60 -11.51
N THR A 93 -15.68 -21.09 -10.55
CA THR A 93 -15.13 -20.35 -9.41
C THR A 93 -14.10 -21.23 -8.74
N THR A 94 -12.83 -20.89 -8.90
CA THR A 94 -11.76 -21.54 -8.15
C THR A 94 -12.08 -21.30 -6.68
N GLU A 95 -12.32 -22.39 -5.95
CA GLU A 95 -12.53 -22.30 -4.52
C GLU A 95 -11.25 -21.72 -3.91
N LEU A 96 -11.30 -20.43 -3.55
CA LEU A 96 -10.17 -19.73 -2.95
C LEU A 96 -9.57 -20.59 -1.85
N SER A 97 -8.25 -20.71 -1.86
CA SER A 97 -7.52 -21.49 -0.87
C SER A 97 -7.90 -21.02 0.53
N ARG A 98 -7.87 -21.90 1.53
CA ARG A 98 -8.19 -21.53 2.93
C ARG A 98 -7.44 -20.28 3.38
N ARG A 99 -6.17 -20.17 2.96
CA ARG A 99 -5.32 -18.99 3.22
C ARG A 99 -5.86 -17.72 2.57
N GLU A 100 -6.28 -17.80 1.31
CA GLU A 100 -6.81 -16.66 0.57
C GLU A 100 -8.15 -16.18 1.15
N ARG A 101 -9.00 -17.10 1.62
CA ARG A 101 -10.26 -16.75 2.31
C ARG A 101 -10.00 -15.99 3.60
N GLU A 102 -9.10 -16.49 4.44
CA GLU A 102 -8.73 -15.83 5.70
C GLU A 102 -8.09 -14.45 5.46
N GLU A 103 -7.28 -14.30 4.41
CA GLU A 103 -6.69 -13.01 4.04
C GLU A 103 -7.76 -12.00 3.57
N ILE A 104 -8.73 -12.43 2.76
CA ILE A 104 -9.83 -11.59 2.32
C ILE A 104 -10.73 -11.19 3.50
N GLU A 105 -11.05 -12.13 4.38
CA GLU A 105 -11.84 -11.84 5.59
C GLU A 105 -11.12 -10.84 6.51
N LYS A 106 -9.80 -10.97 6.65
CA LYS A 106 -8.99 -10.01 7.42
C LYS A 106 -9.00 -8.62 6.78
N GLN A 107 -8.90 -8.53 5.46
CA GLN A 107 -9.00 -7.28 4.73
C GLN A 107 -10.39 -6.65 4.90
N GLN A 108 -11.46 -7.42 4.70
CA GLN A 108 -12.83 -6.97 4.88
C GLN A 108 -13.12 -6.52 6.33
N ALA A 109 -12.58 -7.22 7.33
CA ALA A 109 -12.72 -6.84 8.73
C ALA A 109 -12.00 -5.52 9.02
N HIS A 110 -10.81 -5.31 8.47
CA HIS A 110 -10.07 -4.06 8.58
C HIS A 110 -10.82 -2.91 7.91
N GLU A 111 -11.29 -3.10 6.68
CA GLU A 111 -12.10 -2.11 5.95
C GLU A 111 -13.38 -1.76 6.70
N ARG A 112 -14.06 -2.75 7.27
CA ARG A 112 -15.26 -2.52 8.09
C ARG A 112 -14.93 -1.70 9.32
N TYR A 113 -13.82 -1.99 10.00
CA TYR A 113 -13.36 -1.22 11.15
C TYR A 113 -13.06 0.22 10.76
N MET A 114 -12.32 0.45 9.68
CA MET A 114 -12.03 1.78 9.15
C MET A 114 -13.30 2.53 8.79
N ARG A 115 -14.24 1.88 8.10
CA ARG A 115 -15.54 2.45 7.74
C ARG A 115 -16.38 2.81 8.97
N LEU A 116 -16.36 2.00 10.02
CA LEU A 116 -17.04 2.31 11.29
C LEU A 116 -16.39 3.49 12.02
N GLN A 117 -15.08 3.62 11.92
CA GLN A 117 -14.33 4.74 12.50
C GLN A 117 -14.63 6.05 11.77
N GLU A 118 -14.64 6.03 10.43
CA GLU A 118 -15.08 7.16 9.60
C GLU A 118 -16.52 7.57 9.88
N GLN A 119 -17.41 6.60 10.09
CA GLN A 119 -18.80 6.85 10.47
C GLN A 119 -18.95 7.38 11.91
N GLY A 120 -17.87 7.47 12.69
CA GLY A 120 -17.95 7.90 14.08
C GLY A 120 -18.60 6.88 15.01
N LYS A 121 -18.73 5.61 14.58
CA LYS A 121 -19.44 4.57 15.35
C LYS A 121 -18.56 3.87 16.36
N THR A 122 -17.24 3.87 16.18
CA THR A 122 -16.29 3.34 17.16
C THR A 122 -16.25 4.23 18.40
N GLU A 123 -16.00 3.65 19.57
CA GLU A 123 -15.95 4.42 20.83
C GLU A 123 -14.90 5.54 20.80
N GLN A 124 -13.77 5.30 20.13
CA GLN A 124 -12.73 6.30 19.93
C GLN A 124 -13.25 7.48 19.10
N ALA A 125 -13.87 7.20 17.95
CA ALA A 125 -14.40 8.25 17.09
C ALA A 125 -15.56 9.00 17.73
N ARG A 126 -16.40 8.34 18.54
CA ARG A 126 -17.44 9.01 19.34
C ARG A 126 -16.83 10.02 20.32
N LYS A 127 -15.81 9.62 21.08
CA LYS A 127 -15.10 10.51 22.00
C LYS A 127 -14.46 11.69 21.28
N ASP A 128 -13.87 11.46 20.11
CA ASP A 128 -13.27 12.52 19.31
C ASP A 128 -14.33 13.50 18.78
N LEU A 129 -15.48 12.99 18.31
CA LEU A 129 -16.61 13.81 17.89
C LEU A 129 -17.20 14.62 19.06
N GLU A 130 -17.35 14.02 20.23
CA GLU A 130 -17.80 14.68 21.46
C GLU A 130 -16.82 15.81 21.86
N ARG A 131 -15.52 15.53 21.83
CA ARG A 131 -14.48 16.54 22.08
C ARG A 131 -14.57 17.70 21.09
N LEU A 132 -14.73 17.40 19.80
CA LEU A 132 -14.90 18.44 18.78
C LEU A 132 -16.20 19.23 18.97
N ALA A 133 -17.30 18.58 19.37
CA ALA A 133 -18.56 19.24 19.67
C ALA A 133 -18.42 20.22 20.85
N LEU A 134 -17.74 19.82 21.92
CA LEU A 134 -17.46 20.69 23.06
C LEU A 134 -16.64 21.92 22.66
N ILE A 135 -15.62 21.75 21.81
CA ILE A 135 -14.84 22.88 21.29
C ILE A 135 -15.71 23.80 20.43
N ARG A 136 -16.58 23.25 19.58
CA ARG A 136 -17.52 24.03 18.77
C ARG A 136 -18.48 24.84 19.65
N GLN A 137 -19.00 24.24 20.73
CA GLN A 137 -19.85 24.93 21.70
C GLN A 137 -19.09 26.08 22.38
N GLN A 138 -17.89 25.83 22.91
CA GLN A 138 -17.07 26.87 23.52
C GLN A 138 -16.77 28.03 22.56
N ARG A 139 -16.53 27.73 21.28
CA ARG A 139 -16.33 28.77 20.26
C ARG A 139 -17.60 29.56 19.97
N ALA A 140 -18.74 28.88 19.85
CA ALA A 140 -20.04 29.52 19.64
C ALA A 140 -20.42 30.42 20.81
N ASP A 141 -20.25 29.94 22.05
CA ASP A 141 -20.54 30.71 23.26
C ASP A 141 -19.61 31.91 23.42
N ALA A 142 -18.32 31.76 23.08
CA ALA A 142 -17.38 32.88 23.06
C ALA A 142 -17.72 33.90 21.95
N ALA A 143 -18.22 33.46 20.80
CA ALA A 143 -18.67 34.36 19.73
C ALA A 143 -19.91 35.14 20.17
N LYS A 144 -20.92 34.45 20.72
CA LYS A 144 -22.13 35.06 21.27
C LYS A 144 -21.82 36.09 22.36
N LYS A 145 -20.97 35.74 23.33
CA LYS A 145 -20.54 36.70 24.38
C LYS A 145 -19.87 37.94 23.79
N ARG A 146 -19.02 37.78 22.77
CA ARG A 146 -18.40 38.93 22.08
C ARG A 146 -19.41 39.78 21.32
N GLU A 147 -20.42 39.17 20.71
CA GLU A 147 -21.49 39.89 20.00
C GLU A 147 -22.38 40.66 20.98
N GLU A 148 -22.75 40.04 22.11
CA GLU A 148 -23.51 40.69 23.19
C GLU A 148 -22.75 41.86 23.81
N GLU A 149 -21.45 41.70 24.10
CA GLU A 149 -20.60 42.80 24.61
C GLU A 149 -20.48 43.94 23.61
N LYS A 150 -20.35 43.64 22.31
CA LYS A 150 -20.31 44.66 21.25
C LYS A 150 -21.66 45.37 21.14
N ALA A 151 -22.76 44.64 21.12
CA ALA A 151 -24.11 45.19 21.05
C ALA A 151 -24.41 46.09 22.27
N ALA A 152 -24.07 45.64 23.49
CA ALA A 152 -24.24 46.44 24.70
C ALA A 152 -23.37 47.72 24.68
N LYS A 153 -22.15 47.64 24.13
CA LYS A 153 -21.28 48.81 23.97
C LYS A 153 -21.81 49.78 22.92
N GLU A 154 -22.42 49.29 21.85
CA GLU A 154 -23.08 50.13 20.83
C GLU A 154 -24.35 50.78 21.36
N GLN A 155 -25.19 50.04 22.10
CA GLN A 155 -26.36 50.59 22.80
C GLN A 155 -25.95 51.73 23.74
N LYS A 156 -24.97 51.50 24.63
CA LYS A 156 -24.45 52.54 25.52
C LYS A 156 -23.90 53.76 24.78
N LYS A 157 -23.20 53.56 23.65
CA LYS A 157 -22.73 54.67 22.80
C LYS A 157 -23.87 55.42 22.12
N SER A 158 -24.93 54.73 21.74
CA SER A 158 -26.12 55.33 21.12
C SER A 158 -26.96 56.11 22.14
N GLU A 159 -27.09 55.61 23.36
CA GLU A 159 -27.73 56.29 24.49
C GLU A 159 -26.93 57.53 24.91
N ALA A 160 -25.60 57.45 24.96
CA ALA A 160 -24.75 58.59 25.28
C ALA A 160 -24.67 59.67 24.17
N ARG A 161 -25.18 59.39 22.97
CA ARG A 161 -25.28 60.35 21.85
C ARG A 161 -26.66 61.01 21.73
N LYS A 162 -27.66 60.52 22.47
CA LYS A 162 -28.98 61.15 22.62
C LYS A 162 -28.95 62.15 23.77
#